data_AF-A0AA39CWW4-F1
#
_entry.id   AF-A0AA39CWW4-F1
#
_cell.length_a   1.000
_cell.length_b   1.000
_cell.length_c   1.000
_cell.angle_alpha   90.00
_cell.angle_beta   90.00
_cell.angle_gamma   90.00
#
_symmetry.space_group_name_H-M   'P 1'
#
loop_
_entity.id
_entity.type
_entity.pdbx_description
1 polymer ?
#
loop_
_entity_poly.entity_id
_entity_poly.type
_entity_poly.pdbx_seq_one_letter_code
_entity_poly.pdbx_strand_id
1 'polypeptide(L)'
;MPSPTDNLPIYILSSIVLLGAFSRFTHGVYTPQWYAFQESHAPDDGSLTATITPITDTLIGVSLLFGGRVLRLLAASLSVVFFTLGLGLQMQAGKAYGPDVALVVLGIVALFSQLRK
;
A
#
# COMPACT_ATOMS: atom_id res chain seq x y z
N MET A 1 4.77 27.80 -4.12
CA MET A 1 4.95 26.48 -3.48
C MET A 1 3.72 25.65 -3.81
N PRO A 2 3.85 24.37 -4.18
CA PRO A 2 2.67 23.51 -4.38
C PRO A 2 1.85 23.47 -3.08
N SER A 3 0.53 23.48 -3.21
CA SER A 3 -0.37 23.37 -2.06
C SER A 3 -0.18 21.99 -1.39
N PRO A 4 -0.29 21.88 -0.05
CA PRO A 4 -0.32 20.58 0.62
C PRO A 4 -1.36 19.62 0.02
N THR A 5 -2.45 20.15 -0.55
CA THR A 5 -3.50 19.38 -1.21
C THR A 5 -3.05 18.76 -2.54
N ASP A 6 -2.04 19.31 -3.21
CA ASP A 6 -1.58 18.84 -4.52
C ASP A 6 -0.93 17.45 -4.44
N ASN A 7 -0.54 17.01 -3.24
CA ASN A 7 0.04 15.69 -2.97
C ASN A 7 -0.87 14.83 -2.09
N LEU A 8 -2.12 15.25 -1.84
CA LEU A 8 -3.03 14.54 -0.95
C LEU A 8 -3.18 13.05 -1.33
N PRO A 9 -3.35 12.66 -2.61
CA PRO A 9 -3.39 11.24 -2.99
C PRO A 9 -2.14 10.45 -2.62
N ILE A 10 -0.95 11.07 -2.75
CA ILE A 10 0.33 10.46 -2.38
C ILE A 10 0.44 10.30 -0.87
N TYR A 11 0.01 11.30 -0.10
CA TYR A 11 0.04 11.22 1.35
C TYR A 11 -0.91 10.14 1.87
N ILE A 12 -2.13 10.05 1.33
CA ILE A 12 -3.08 8.99 1.71
C ILE A 12 -2.50 7.61 1.36
N LEU A 13 -1.98 7.43 0.13
CA LEU A 13 -1.35 6.17 -0.27
C LEU A 13 -0.17 5.81 0.63
N SER A 14 0.72 6.78 0.90
CA SER A 14 1.86 6.59 1.80
C SER A 14 1.42 6.17 3.19
N SER A 15 0.42 6.85 3.77
CA SER A 15 -0.12 6.52 5.09
C SER A 15 -0.66 5.09 5.16
N ILE A 16 -1.39 4.63 4.13
CA ILE A 16 -1.94 3.28 4.11
C ILE A 16 -0.84 2.22 4.05
N VAL A 17 0.14 2.40 3.17
CA VAL A 17 1.23 1.43 3.01
C VAL A 17 2.12 1.41 4.27
N LEU A 18 2.42 2.57 4.87
CA LEU A 18 3.15 2.66 6.14
C LEU A 18 2.36 2.08 7.31
N LEU A 19 1.03 2.28 7.36
CA LEU A 19 0.17 1.64 8.35
C LEU A 19 0.23 0.12 8.20
N GLY A 20 0.25 -0.39 6.97
CA GLY A 20 0.41 -1.80 6.68
C GLY A 20 1.73 -2.37 7.17
N ALA A 21 2.85 -1.73 6.83
CA ALA A 21 4.17 -2.11 7.31
C ALA A 21 4.23 -2.11 8.85
N PHE A 22 3.76 -1.02 9.48
CA PHE A 22 3.73 -0.88 10.93
C PHE A 22 2.89 -1.97 11.59
N SER A 23 1.72 -2.26 11.01
CA SER A 23 0.82 -3.30 11.49
C SER A 23 1.48 -4.68 11.50
N ARG A 24 2.18 -5.03 10.42
CA ARG A 24 2.95 -6.28 10.29
C ARG A 24 4.14 -6.35 11.23
N PHE A 25 4.98 -5.32 11.29
CA PHE A 25 6.13 -5.30 12.21
C PHE A 25 5.73 -5.41 13.69
N THR A 26 4.52 -4.97 14.03
CA THR A 26 4.02 -5.00 15.40
C THR A 26 3.04 -6.16 15.64
N HIS A 27 2.87 -7.06 14.66
CA HIS A 27 1.90 -8.16 14.69
C HIS A 27 0.51 -7.71 15.21
N GLY A 28 0.07 -6.53 14.78
CA GLY A 28 -1.24 -5.97 15.13
C GLY A 28 -1.40 -5.44 16.55
N VAL A 29 -0.36 -5.42 17.40
CA VAL A 29 -0.45 -4.92 18.79
C VAL A 29 -1.12 -3.55 18.89
N TYR A 30 -0.86 -2.66 17.92
CA TYR A 30 -1.42 -1.31 17.88
C TYR A 30 -2.50 -1.11 16.80
N THR A 31 -2.70 -2.09 15.91
CA THR A 31 -3.59 -1.98 14.74
C THR A 31 -4.32 -3.31 14.47
N PRO A 32 -5.04 -3.88 15.46
CA PRO A 32 -5.48 -5.27 15.41
C PRO A 32 -6.44 -5.57 14.26
N GLN A 33 -7.38 -4.67 13.94
CA GLN A 33 -8.30 -4.89 12.81
C GLN A 33 -7.58 -4.83 11.46
N TRP A 34 -6.63 -3.90 11.30
CA TRP A 34 -5.86 -3.78 10.06
C TRP A 34 -4.93 -4.97 9.88
N TYR A 35 -4.30 -5.44 10.96
CA TYR A 35 -3.45 -6.63 10.93
C TYR A 35 -4.26 -7.87 10.55
N ALA A 36 -5.43 -8.08 11.17
CA ALA A 36 -6.32 -9.20 10.84
C ALA A 36 -6.77 -9.18 9.38
N PHE A 37 -7.08 -7.98 8.85
CA PHE A 37 -7.34 -7.81 7.42
C PHE A 37 -6.14 -8.25 6.58
N GLN A 38 -4.92 -7.82 6.92
CA GLN A 38 -3.74 -8.20 6.14
C GLN A 38 -3.42 -9.69 6.25
N GLU A 39 -3.50 -10.28 7.45
CA GLU A 39 -3.24 -11.69 7.69
C GLU A 39 -4.25 -12.58 6.95
N SER A 40 -5.51 -12.15 6.83
CA SER A 40 -6.51 -12.87 6.04
C SER A 40 -6.21 -12.87 4.54
N HIS A 41 -5.42 -11.89 4.07
CA HIS A 41 -5.03 -11.74 2.66
C HIS A 41 -3.72 -12.48 2.36
N ALA A 42 -2.74 -12.34 3.24
CA ALA A 42 -1.45 -13.00 3.18
C ALA A 42 -1.05 -13.45 4.60
N PRO A 43 -1.03 -14.76 4.90
CA PRO A 43 -0.69 -15.27 6.22
C PRO A 43 0.67 -14.73 6.71
N ASP A 44 0.78 -14.39 8.00
CA ASP A 44 2.06 -14.09 8.64
C ASP A 44 2.70 -15.39 9.16
N ASP A 45 3.04 -16.28 8.24
CA ASP A 45 3.45 -17.66 8.50
C ASP A 45 4.98 -17.83 8.62
N GLY A 46 5.72 -16.72 8.69
CA GLY A 46 7.19 -16.72 8.66
C GLY A 46 7.79 -17.04 7.29
N SER A 47 6.98 -17.13 6.23
CA SER A 47 7.51 -17.26 4.87
C SER A 47 8.38 -16.06 4.48
N LEU A 48 9.24 -16.27 3.46
CA LEU A 48 10.07 -15.20 2.92
C LEU A 48 9.22 -14.00 2.48
N THR A 49 8.07 -14.26 1.85
CA THR A 49 7.13 -13.22 1.43
C THR A 49 6.61 -12.46 2.63
N ALA A 50 6.07 -13.15 3.66
CA ALA A 50 5.55 -12.51 4.86
C ALA A 50 6.60 -11.63 5.57
N THR A 51 7.84 -12.10 5.62
CA THR A 51 8.96 -11.38 6.26
C THR A 51 9.38 -10.13 5.49
N ILE A 52 9.36 -10.17 4.14
CA ILE A 52 9.81 -9.05 3.31
C ILE A 52 8.71 -8.01 3.08
N THR A 53 7.43 -8.40 3.02
CA THR A 53 6.29 -7.49 2.80
C THR A 53 6.37 -6.20 3.62
N PRO A 54 6.52 -6.21 4.96
CA PRO A 54 6.58 -4.97 5.74
C PRO A 54 7.80 -4.08 5.41
N ILE A 55 8.92 -4.67 4.97
CA ILE A 55 10.10 -3.93 4.53
C ILE A 55 9.81 -3.25 3.19
N THR A 56 9.24 -3.98 2.23
CA THR A 56 8.84 -3.44 0.93
C THR A 56 7.83 -2.31 1.07
N ASP A 57 6.80 -2.51 1.91
CA ASP A 57 5.79 -1.49 2.18
C ASP A 57 6.41 -0.25 2.82
N THR A 58 7.36 -0.41 3.76
CA THR A 58 8.08 0.74 4.34
C THR A 58 8.85 1.51 3.28
N LEU A 59 9.58 0.83 2.40
CA LEU A 59 10.35 1.46 1.32
C LEU A 59 9.44 2.22 0.35
N ILE A 60 8.29 1.63 -0.03
CA ILE A 60 7.28 2.27 -0.88
C ILE A 60 6.71 3.51 -0.17
N GLY A 61 6.28 3.36 1.08
CA GLY A 61 5.68 4.43 1.86
C GLY A 61 6.60 5.64 2.06
N VAL A 62 7.87 5.40 2.41
CA VAL A 62 8.91 6.43 2.54
C VAL A 62 9.23 7.07 1.19
N SER A 63 9.32 6.27 0.13
CA SER A 63 9.53 6.75 -1.25
C SER A 63 8.42 7.67 -1.73
N LEU A 64 7.16 7.36 -1.40
CA LEU A 64 6.01 8.21 -1.68
C LEU A 64 6.11 9.54 -0.92
N LEU A 65 6.46 9.50 0.37
CA LEU A 65 6.46 10.66 1.24
C LEU A 65 7.61 11.64 0.92
N PHE A 66 8.83 11.12 0.86
CA PHE A 66 10.05 11.92 0.78
C PHE A 66 10.76 11.89 -0.57
N GLY A 67 10.35 10.98 -1.47
CA GLY A 67 11.00 10.82 -2.77
C GLY A 67 10.78 12.01 -3.71
N GLY A 68 11.73 12.18 -4.64
CA GLY A 68 11.54 13.04 -5.81
C GLY A 68 10.48 12.47 -6.76
N ARG A 69 10.11 13.23 -7.80
CA ARG A 69 9.04 12.85 -8.74
C ARG A 69 9.18 11.45 -9.32
N VAL A 70 10.37 11.09 -9.80
CA VAL A 70 10.63 9.76 -10.40
C VAL A 70 10.40 8.65 -9.37
N LEU A 71 10.91 8.81 -8.16
CA LEU A 71 10.78 7.82 -7.10
C LEU A 71 9.32 7.68 -6.64
N ARG A 72 8.57 8.79 -6.55
CA ARG A 72 7.13 8.77 -6.25
C ARG A 72 6.32 8.06 -7.33
N LEU A 73 6.63 8.29 -8.61
CA LEU A 73 6.00 7.60 -9.74
C LEU A 73 6.25 6.09 -9.69
N LEU A 74 7.50 5.67 -9.45
CA LEU A 74 7.84 4.26 -9.30
C LEU A 74 7.13 3.62 -8.11
N ALA A 75 7.15 4.26 -6.95
CA ALA A 75 6.49 3.75 -5.75
C ALA A 75 4.97 3.64 -5.94
N ALA A 76 4.32 4.67 -6.51
CA ALA A 76 2.89 4.62 -6.81
C ALA A 76 2.55 3.53 -7.84
N SER A 77 3.40 3.34 -8.85
CA SER A 77 3.22 2.28 -9.84
C SER A 77 3.33 0.89 -9.22
N LEU A 78 4.33 0.68 -8.35
CA LEU A 78 4.49 -0.57 -7.61
C LEU A 78 3.29 -0.84 -6.69
N SER A 79 2.77 0.18 -5.99
CA SER A 79 1.55 0.03 -5.19
C SER A 79 0.36 -0.43 -6.05
N VAL A 80 0.15 0.17 -7.23
CA VAL A 80 -0.93 -0.26 -8.15
C VAL A 80 -0.75 -1.73 -8.54
N VAL A 81 0.48 -2.14 -8.89
CA VAL A 81 0.77 -3.53 -9.26
C VAL A 81 0.46 -4.48 -8.10
N PHE A 82 1.00 -4.22 -6.91
CA PHE A 82 0.81 -5.11 -5.76
C PHE A 82 -0.64 -5.18 -5.29
N PHE A 83 -1.36 -4.05 -5.25
CA PHE A 83 -2.79 -4.05 -4.92
C PHE A 83 -3.62 -4.78 -5.96
N THR A 84 -3.29 -4.66 -7.25
CA THR A 84 -4.00 -5.38 -8.32
C THR A 84 -3.75 -6.89 -8.23
N LEU A 85 -2.53 -7.31 -7.91
CA LEU A 85 -2.21 -8.72 -7.66
C LEU A 85 -2.97 -9.24 -6.42
N GLY A 86 -2.97 -8.48 -5.32
CA GLY A 86 -3.73 -8.81 -4.11
C GLY A 86 -5.23 -8.96 -4.39
N LEU A 87 -5.83 -8.00 -5.10
CA LEU A 87 -7.21 -8.06 -5.57
C LEU A 87 -7.48 -9.34 -6.37
N GLY A 88 -6.62 -9.64 -7.35
CA GLY A 88 -6.75 -10.85 -8.18
C GLY A 88 -6.73 -12.14 -7.34
N LEU A 89 -5.84 -12.23 -6.35
CA LEU A 89 -5.77 -13.36 -5.44
C LEU A 89 -7.02 -13.49 -4.56
N GLN A 90 -7.56 -12.37 -4.05
CA GLN A 90 -8.81 -12.39 -3.28
C GLN A 90 -10.00 -12.84 -4.13
N MET A 91 -10.10 -12.33 -5.36
CA MET A 91 -11.15 -12.71 -6.31
C MET A 91 -11.09 -14.22 -6.63
N GLN A 92 -9.89 -14.75 -6.90
CA GLN A 92 -9.71 -16.18 -7.16
C GLN A 92 -10.05 -17.04 -5.95
N ALA A 93 -9.77 -16.56 -4.74
CA ALA A 93 -10.10 -17.25 -3.49
C ALA A 93 -11.59 -17.13 -3.09
N GLY A 94 -12.42 -16.39 -3.86
CA GLY A 94 -13.82 -16.13 -3.53
C GLY A 94 -14.03 -15.30 -2.25
N LYS A 95 -13.00 -14.55 -1.84
CA LYS A 95 -13.03 -13.70 -0.63
C LYS A 95 -13.63 -12.34 -0.93
N ALA A 96 -14.07 -11.63 0.11
CA ALA A 96 -14.52 -10.25 -0.04
C ALA A 96 -13.34 -9.35 -0.43
N TYR A 97 -13.46 -8.64 -1.56
CA TYR A 97 -12.36 -7.86 -2.16
C TYR A 97 -12.69 -6.36 -2.31
N GLY A 98 -13.78 -5.89 -1.70
CA GLY A 98 -14.20 -4.48 -1.77
C GLY A 98 -13.11 -3.50 -1.31
N PRO A 99 -12.43 -3.73 -0.17
CA PRO A 99 -11.30 -2.92 0.26
C PRO A 99 -10.14 -2.90 -0.76
N ASP A 100 -9.82 -4.02 -1.40
CA ASP A 100 -8.75 -4.11 -2.41
C ASP A 100 -9.04 -3.23 -3.63
N VAL A 101 -10.31 -3.16 -4.07
CA VAL A 101 -10.72 -2.24 -5.14
C VAL A 101 -10.44 -0.79 -4.75
N ALA A 102 -10.75 -0.40 -3.51
CA ALA A 102 -10.46 0.95 -3.02
C ALA A 102 -8.96 1.25 -2.99
N LEU A 103 -8.13 0.27 -2.60
CA LEU A 103 -6.68 0.37 -2.63
C LEU A 103 -6.14 0.56 -4.06
N VAL A 104 -6.63 -0.23 -5.03
CA VAL A 104 -6.25 -0.10 -6.44
C VAL A 104 -6.64 1.29 -6.98
N VAL A 105 -7.87 1.73 -6.74
CA VAL A 105 -8.35 3.06 -7.18
C VAL A 105 -7.50 4.17 -6.57
N LEU A 106 -7.19 4.10 -5.28
CA LEU A 106 -6.31 5.06 -4.63
C LEU A 106 -4.91 5.07 -5.27
N GLY A 107 -4.32 3.90 -5.51
CA GLY A 107 -3.03 3.78 -6.18
C GLY A 107 -3.03 4.44 -7.56
N ILE A 108 -4.08 4.20 -8.35
CA ILE A 108 -4.27 4.81 -9.67
C ILE A 108 -4.37 6.33 -9.56
N VAL A 109 -5.22 6.85 -8.66
CA VAL A 109 -5.38 8.29 -8.45
C VAL A 109 -4.06 8.93 -8.01
N ALA A 110 -3.31 8.28 -7.11
CA ALA A 110 -2.00 8.73 -6.68
C ALA A 110 -0.98 8.77 -7.82
N LEU A 111 -0.93 7.73 -8.65
CA LEU A 111 -0.07 7.67 -9.83
C LEU A 111 -0.40 8.80 -10.82
N PHE A 112 -1.67 8.95 -11.20
CA PHE A 112 -2.09 10.01 -12.13
C PHE A 112 -1.85 11.41 -11.56
N SER A 113 -1.94 11.60 -10.24
CA SER A 113 -1.62 12.89 -9.60
C SER A 113 -0.17 13.32 -9.83
N GLN A 114 0.77 12.36 -9.99
CA GLN A 114 2.19 12.64 -10.22
C GLN A 114 2.53 12.75 -11.72
N LEU A 115 1.73 12.12 -12.60
CA LEU A 115 1.88 12.27 -14.05
C LEU A 115 1.45 13.65 -14.55
N ARG A 116 0.46 14.27 -13.89
CA ARG A 116 -0.09 15.60 -14.26
C ARG A 116 0.74 16.79 -13.78
N LYS A 117 1.81 16.55 -13.01
CA LYS A 117 2.75 17.60 -12.54
C LYS A 117 3.86 17.86 -13.54
#